data_AF-A0A8B3C5E7-F1
#
_entry.id   AF-A0A8B3C5E7-F1
#
_cell.length_a   1.000
_cell.length_b   1.000
_cell.length_c   1.000
_cell.angle_alpha   90.00
_cell.angle_beta   90.00
_cell.angle_gamma   90.00
#
_symmetry.space_group_name_H-M   'P 1'
#
loop_
_entity.id
_entity.type
_entity.pdbx_description
1 polymer ?
#
loop_
_entity_poly.entity_id
_entity_poly.type
_entity_poly.pdbx_seq_one_letter_code
_entity_poly.pdbx_strand_id
1 'polypeptide(L)'
;MYSARISRNSPAAFIILIDQSGSMAETVVIDRKEVVKAKAVAFIVNMLIAELLNRSRREEGYRDYFDIAVLGYHGDEVASLWKNPNRMFMRPNDLIGNELSRVPVQRERRLPDGSTVVSSVCQKIWVEPYAGGKTPMYHALTECYRLCKAWCGAKAHRKSYPPTIFNITDGESSDGDDFKLQEIADSIKGLSTEDGAALLINIHISSDAERSPVLFPESKKELPDQRYARLLYDMSSEMPAIYNESIVQLRGRDGERFRGISYNAAMTDLVSMMNIGSVSANLLF
;
A
#
# COMPACT_ATOMS: atom_id res chain seq x y z
N MET A 1 19.20 1.14 10.82
CA MET A 1 18.32 0.39 9.92
C MET A 1 17.09 1.25 9.65
N TYR A 2 16.53 1.18 8.45
CA TYR A 2 15.42 2.00 7.98
C TYR A 2 15.75 3.50 8.00
N SER A 3 16.97 3.83 7.58
CA SER A 3 17.57 5.16 7.64
C SER A 3 18.32 5.55 6.37
N ALA A 4 18.42 4.63 5.40
CA ALA A 4 19.08 4.90 4.14
C ALA A 4 18.37 6.04 3.41
N ARG A 5 19.18 6.97 2.89
CA ARG A 5 18.67 8.09 2.10
C ARG A 5 18.22 7.60 0.74
N ILE A 6 17.05 8.05 0.32
CA ILE A 6 16.49 7.80 -1.00
C ILE A 6 17.05 8.81 -1.98
N SER A 7 17.65 8.29 -3.05
CA SER A 7 18.21 9.08 -4.14
C SER A 7 18.14 8.29 -5.45
N ARG A 8 18.50 8.91 -6.58
CA ARG A 8 18.58 8.22 -7.88
C ARG A 8 19.53 7.02 -7.89
N ASN A 9 20.57 7.06 -7.04
CA ASN A 9 21.57 6.00 -6.94
C ASN A 9 21.22 4.94 -5.88
N SER A 10 20.26 5.25 -5.01
CA SER A 10 19.75 4.37 -3.96
C SER A 10 18.22 4.52 -3.88
N PRO A 11 17.47 4.03 -4.88
CA PRO A 11 16.02 4.16 -4.90
C PRO A 11 15.38 3.26 -3.85
N ALA A 12 14.14 3.55 -3.44
CA ALA A 12 13.32 2.63 -2.65
C ALA A 12 12.31 1.90 -3.55
N ALA A 13 11.92 0.69 -3.15
CA ALA A 13 10.93 -0.11 -3.89
C ALA A 13 9.57 -0.09 -3.20
N PHE A 14 8.51 0.07 -4.00
CA PHE A 14 7.11 -0.12 -3.60
C PHE A 14 6.50 -1.25 -4.41
N ILE A 15 5.94 -2.26 -3.74
CA ILE A 15 5.19 -3.34 -4.39
C ILE A 15 3.77 -3.33 -3.83
N ILE A 16 2.79 -3.06 -4.67
CA ILE A 16 1.39 -2.92 -4.28
C ILE A 16 0.62 -4.09 -4.90
N LEU A 17 0.11 -4.98 -4.05
CA LEU A 17 -0.76 -6.09 -4.42
C LEU A 17 -2.21 -5.67 -4.17
N ILE A 18 -3.03 -5.81 -5.19
CA ILE A 18 -4.44 -5.42 -5.18
C ILE A 18 -5.27 -6.67 -5.40
N ASP A 19 -6.04 -7.04 -4.38
CA ASP A 19 -7.13 -7.98 -4.52
C ASP A 19 -8.15 -7.38 -5.50
N GLN A 20 -8.43 -8.11 -6.58
CA GLN A 20 -9.46 -7.76 -7.53
C GLN A 20 -10.47 -8.90 -7.70
N SER A 21 -10.64 -9.72 -6.66
CA SER A 21 -11.62 -10.81 -6.61
C SER A 21 -13.07 -10.32 -6.69
N GLY A 22 -14.01 -11.26 -6.82
CA GLY A 22 -15.45 -10.94 -6.91
C GLY A 22 -16.00 -10.19 -5.70
N SER A 23 -15.48 -10.44 -4.50
CA SER A 23 -15.93 -9.75 -3.27
C SER A 23 -15.54 -8.27 -3.24
N MET A 24 -14.62 -7.84 -4.11
CA MET A 24 -14.27 -6.43 -4.30
C MET A 24 -15.36 -5.61 -5.02
N ALA A 25 -16.39 -6.28 -5.55
CA ALA A 25 -17.61 -5.65 -6.06
C ALA A 25 -18.57 -5.23 -4.94
N GLU A 26 -18.39 -5.74 -3.72
CA GLU A 26 -19.19 -5.36 -2.56
C GLU A 26 -18.92 -3.91 -2.14
N THR A 27 -19.83 -3.38 -1.32
CA THR A 27 -19.72 -2.04 -0.76
C THR A 27 -19.13 -2.07 0.65
N VAL A 28 -18.48 -0.97 1.00
CA VAL A 28 -17.89 -0.68 2.30
C VAL A 28 -18.28 0.75 2.67
N VAL A 29 -18.50 0.99 3.96
CA VAL A 29 -18.80 2.33 4.47
C VAL A 29 -17.49 3.00 4.87
N ILE A 30 -17.09 4.03 4.10
CA ILE A 30 -15.92 4.85 4.41
C ILE A 30 -16.38 6.29 4.52
N ASP A 31 -16.01 6.97 5.61
CA ASP A 31 -16.43 8.35 5.89
C ASP A 31 -17.95 8.55 5.80
N ARG A 32 -18.71 7.56 6.29
CA ARG A 32 -20.20 7.51 6.24
C ARG A 32 -20.79 7.48 4.84
N LYS A 33 -19.99 7.16 3.82
CA LYS A 33 -20.43 6.97 2.44
C LYS A 33 -20.24 5.52 2.04
N GLU A 34 -21.26 4.97 1.40
CA GLU A 34 -21.18 3.64 0.81
C GLU A 34 -20.42 3.71 -0.51
N VAL A 35 -19.34 2.94 -0.61
CA VAL A 35 -18.44 2.92 -1.79
C VAL A 35 -18.11 1.48 -2.13
N VAL A 36 -18.06 1.15 -3.42
CA VAL A 36 -17.58 -0.16 -3.88
C VAL A 36 -16.11 -0.34 -3.51
N LYS A 37 -15.74 -1.47 -2.88
CA LYS A 37 -14.37 -1.74 -2.40
C LYS A 37 -13.33 -1.51 -3.50
N ALA A 38 -13.52 -2.08 -4.70
CA ALA A 38 -12.62 -1.92 -5.83
C ALA A 38 -12.39 -0.44 -6.23
N LYS A 39 -13.45 0.40 -6.15
CA LYS A 39 -13.34 1.84 -6.44
C LYS A 39 -12.55 2.56 -5.35
N ALA A 40 -12.80 2.24 -4.08
CA ALA A 40 -12.04 2.78 -2.97
C ALA A 40 -10.55 2.40 -3.08
N VAL A 41 -10.24 1.14 -3.36
CA VAL A 41 -8.86 0.67 -3.53
C VAL A 41 -8.15 1.37 -4.69
N ALA A 42 -8.76 1.39 -5.87
CA ALA A 42 -8.18 2.07 -7.02
C ALA A 42 -7.93 3.56 -6.73
N PHE A 43 -8.86 4.23 -6.03
CA PHE A 43 -8.67 5.62 -5.64
C PHE A 43 -7.45 5.82 -4.71
N ILE A 44 -7.31 4.99 -3.67
CA ILE A 44 -6.19 5.09 -2.72
C ILE A 44 -4.86 4.80 -3.42
N VAL A 45 -4.80 3.76 -4.25
CA VAL A 45 -3.57 3.42 -4.97
C VAL A 45 -3.17 4.53 -5.93
N ASN A 46 -4.10 5.10 -6.69
CA ASN A 46 -3.80 6.25 -7.56
C ASN A 46 -3.35 7.47 -6.75
N MET A 47 -3.91 7.70 -5.56
CA MET A 47 -3.46 8.74 -4.64
C MET A 47 -2.02 8.50 -4.15
N LEU A 48 -1.66 7.27 -3.78
CA LEU A 48 -0.30 6.91 -3.40
C LEU A 48 0.69 7.12 -4.55
N ILE A 49 0.35 6.64 -5.77
CA ILE A 49 1.20 6.83 -6.95
C ILE A 49 1.42 8.32 -7.24
N ALA A 50 0.36 9.13 -7.16
CA ALA A 50 0.45 10.58 -7.33
C ALA A 50 1.34 11.24 -6.28
N GLU A 51 1.27 10.78 -5.03
CA GLU A 51 2.09 11.29 -3.93
C GLU A 51 3.57 10.92 -4.12
N LEU A 52 3.89 9.68 -4.49
CA LEU A 52 5.25 9.24 -4.82
C LEU A 52 5.82 10.05 -6.00
N LEU A 53 5.00 10.31 -7.02
CA LEU A 53 5.38 11.17 -8.15
C LEU A 53 5.64 12.61 -7.70
N ASN A 54 4.79 13.17 -6.84
CA ASN A 54 4.95 14.53 -6.30
C ASN A 54 6.23 14.69 -5.48
N ARG A 55 6.54 13.72 -4.62
CA ARG A 55 7.79 13.68 -3.83
C ARG A 55 9.05 13.63 -4.70
N SER A 56 8.91 13.10 -5.91
CA SER A 56 9.95 13.00 -6.92
C SER A 56 10.14 14.27 -7.76
N ARG A 57 9.26 15.27 -7.62
CA ARG A 57 9.31 16.52 -8.38
C ARG A 57 10.45 17.43 -7.91
N ARG A 58 11.16 18.01 -8.87
CA ARG A 58 12.21 19.03 -8.72
C ARG A 58 12.00 20.12 -9.78
N GLU A 59 12.79 21.19 -9.73
CA GLU A 59 12.69 22.29 -10.71
C GLU A 59 12.95 21.81 -12.14
N GLU A 60 13.93 20.91 -12.32
CA GLU A 60 14.32 20.35 -13.61
C GLU A 60 13.44 19.21 -14.13
N GLY A 61 12.40 18.80 -13.40
CA GLY A 61 11.54 17.67 -13.76
C GLY A 61 11.36 16.67 -12.61
N TYR A 62 11.43 15.37 -12.91
CA TYR A 62 11.23 14.31 -11.91
C TYR A 62 12.50 13.48 -11.75
N ARG A 63 12.78 13.07 -10.52
CA ARG A 63 13.91 12.19 -10.20
C ARG A 63 13.40 10.80 -9.85
N ASP A 64 14.04 9.77 -10.41
CA ASP A 64 13.65 8.38 -10.18
C ASP A 64 14.10 7.88 -8.81
N TYR A 65 13.39 8.31 -7.77
CA TYR A 65 13.62 7.91 -6.39
C TYR A 65 12.99 6.58 -6.02
N PHE A 66 12.03 6.13 -6.83
CA PHE A 66 11.17 4.99 -6.51
C PHE A 66 11.10 4.02 -7.68
N ASP A 67 11.21 2.74 -7.39
CA ASP A 67 10.77 1.66 -8.28
C ASP A 67 9.40 1.18 -7.78
N ILE A 68 8.33 1.36 -8.57
CA ILE A 68 6.95 1.10 -8.16
C ILE A 68 6.38 -0.04 -8.99
N ALA A 69 5.93 -1.11 -8.34
CA ALA A 69 5.18 -2.21 -8.94
C ALA A 69 3.75 -2.21 -8.41
N VAL A 70 2.79 -2.42 -9.31
CA VAL A 70 1.38 -2.59 -8.95
C VAL A 70 0.86 -3.84 -9.64
N LEU A 71 0.46 -4.83 -8.85
CA LEU A 71 -0.07 -6.10 -9.32
C LEU A 71 -1.51 -6.26 -8.86
N GLY A 72 -2.38 -6.66 -9.79
CA GLY A 72 -3.72 -7.15 -9.48
C GLY A 72 -3.70 -8.67 -9.43
N TYR A 73 -4.48 -9.25 -8.53
CA TYR A 73 -4.67 -10.69 -8.48
C TYR A 73 -6.16 -11.04 -8.44
N HIS A 74 -6.56 -11.94 -9.33
CA HIS A 74 -7.93 -12.39 -9.47
C HIS A 74 -8.01 -13.69 -10.29
N GLY A 75 -9.06 -14.50 -10.09
CA GLY A 75 -9.20 -15.77 -10.81
C GLY A 75 -8.02 -16.70 -10.50
N ASP A 76 -7.23 -17.02 -11.52
CA ASP A 76 -5.98 -17.81 -11.40
C ASP A 76 -4.73 -16.98 -11.81
N GLU A 77 -4.88 -15.65 -11.93
CA GLU A 77 -3.87 -14.75 -12.51
C GLU A 77 -3.33 -13.74 -11.48
N VAL A 78 -2.06 -13.36 -11.67
CA VAL A 78 -1.41 -12.22 -11.04
C VAL A 78 -0.75 -11.42 -12.16
N ALA A 79 -1.16 -10.17 -12.34
CA ALA A 79 -0.74 -9.37 -13.48
C ALA A 79 -0.35 -7.94 -13.09
N SER A 80 0.60 -7.37 -13.83
CA SER A 80 0.91 -5.95 -13.73
C SER A 80 -0.28 -5.11 -14.18
N LEU A 81 -0.65 -4.10 -13.38
CA LEU A 81 -1.74 -3.17 -13.68
C LEU A 81 -1.27 -1.92 -14.44
N TRP A 82 0.01 -1.87 -14.82
CA TRP A 82 0.49 -0.79 -15.67
C TRP A 82 -0.07 -0.92 -17.08
N LYS A 83 -0.19 0.23 -17.77
CA LYS A 83 -0.62 0.29 -19.18
C LYS A 83 0.15 -0.67 -20.10
N ASN A 84 1.43 -0.92 -19.80
CA ASN A 84 2.21 -2.00 -20.41
C ASN A 84 2.30 -3.18 -19.41
N PRO A 85 1.55 -4.28 -19.61
CA PRO A 85 1.50 -5.39 -18.66
C PRO A 85 2.81 -6.19 -18.57
N ASN A 86 3.71 -6.06 -19.57
CA ASN A 86 5.02 -6.72 -19.53
C ASN A 86 6.03 -6.00 -18.62
N ARG A 87 5.67 -4.82 -18.11
CA ARG A 87 6.51 -4.03 -17.23
C ARG A 87 6.07 -4.25 -15.79
N MET A 88 6.98 -4.66 -14.91
CA MET A 88 6.68 -4.88 -13.49
C MET A 88 6.91 -3.60 -12.66
N PHE A 89 8.08 -2.96 -12.83
CA PHE A 89 8.42 -1.72 -12.13
C PHE A 89 8.35 -0.50 -13.06
N MET A 90 7.71 0.57 -12.60
CA MET A 90 7.74 1.91 -13.18
C MET A 90 8.40 2.89 -12.21
N ARG A 91 9.15 3.85 -12.76
CA ARG A 91 9.76 4.95 -12.01
C ARG A 91 8.98 6.25 -12.22
N PRO A 92 9.20 7.28 -11.38
CA PRO A 92 8.60 8.59 -11.55
C PRO A 92 8.59 9.14 -12.99
N ASN A 93 9.71 9.09 -13.72
CA ASN A 93 9.73 9.55 -15.11
C ASN A 93 8.88 8.70 -16.06
N ASP A 94 8.74 7.40 -15.78
CA ASP A 94 7.90 6.51 -16.58
C ASP A 94 6.41 6.77 -16.38
N LEU A 95 6.00 7.21 -15.20
CA LEU A 95 4.59 7.42 -14.87
C LEU A 95 3.96 8.59 -15.65
N ILE A 96 4.77 9.53 -16.11
CA ILE A 96 4.33 10.75 -16.80
C ILE A 96 3.89 10.38 -18.22
N GLY A 97 2.63 10.66 -18.55
CA GLY A 97 2.07 10.34 -19.88
C GLY A 97 1.67 8.87 -20.04
N ASN A 98 1.88 8.05 -19.01
CA ASN A 98 1.40 6.67 -18.92
C ASN A 98 0.17 6.53 -18.01
N GLU A 99 -0.49 7.63 -17.64
CA GLU A 99 -1.84 7.56 -17.10
C GLU A 99 -2.81 6.93 -18.13
N LEU A 100 -3.75 6.14 -17.63
CA LEU A 100 -4.87 5.58 -18.40
C LEU A 100 -5.90 6.66 -18.70
N SER A 101 -6.22 7.47 -17.69
CA SER A 101 -7.21 8.55 -17.81
C SER A 101 -6.99 9.65 -16.77
N ARG A 102 -7.82 10.69 -16.86
CA ARG A 102 -7.84 11.80 -15.93
C ARG A 102 -9.29 12.11 -15.55
N VAL A 103 -9.59 12.11 -14.26
CA VAL A 103 -10.96 12.27 -13.75
C VAL A 103 -11.04 13.48 -12.80
N PRO A 104 -12.09 14.32 -12.93
CA PRO A 104 -12.32 15.40 -11.96
C PRO A 104 -12.79 14.79 -10.64
N VAL A 105 -12.14 15.16 -9.54
CA VAL A 105 -12.50 14.74 -8.20
C VAL A 105 -12.68 15.95 -7.32
N GLN A 106 -13.79 16.00 -6.60
CA GLN A 106 -14.04 17.05 -5.62
C GLN A 106 -13.22 16.80 -4.35
N ARG A 107 -12.49 17.83 -3.93
CA ARG A 107 -11.81 17.89 -2.64
C ARG A 107 -12.43 18.99 -1.80
N GLU A 108 -12.93 18.59 -0.65
CA GLU A 108 -13.31 19.49 0.43
C GLU A 108 -12.07 19.85 1.24
N ARG A 109 -11.84 21.15 1.44
CA ARG A 109 -10.82 21.65 2.35
C ARG A 109 -11.47 22.56 3.37
N ARG A 110 -11.27 22.25 4.65
CA ARG A 110 -11.66 23.15 5.74
C ARG A 110 -10.60 24.23 5.90
N LEU A 111 -11.05 25.48 5.88
CA LEU A 111 -10.20 26.66 6.07
C LEU A 111 -10.05 26.99 7.57
N PRO A 112 -9.03 27.78 7.96
CA PRO A 112 -8.81 28.17 9.35
C PRO A 112 -9.99 28.91 9.99
N ASP A 113 -10.83 29.57 9.20
CA ASP A 113 -12.06 30.25 9.63
C ASP A 113 -13.25 29.29 9.84
N GLY A 114 -13.05 27.99 9.63
CA GLY A 114 -14.06 26.95 9.79
C GLY A 114 -14.93 26.72 8.55
N SER A 115 -14.83 27.55 7.51
CA SER A 115 -15.54 27.37 6.24
C SER A 115 -14.99 26.18 5.45
N THR A 116 -15.82 25.61 4.57
CA THR A 116 -15.41 24.49 3.69
C THR A 116 -15.43 24.94 2.24
N VAL A 117 -14.31 24.80 1.56
CA VAL A 117 -14.19 25.06 0.13
C VAL A 117 -14.18 23.73 -0.63
N VAL A 118 -15.06 23.61 -1.63
CA VAL A 118 -15.03 22.49 -2.57
C VAL A 118 -14.22 22.91 -3.79
N SER A 119 -13.14 22.19 -4.07
CA SER A 119 -12.32 22.39 -5.26
C SER A 119 -12.37 21.13 -6.13
N SER A 120 -12.43 21.29 -7.46
CA SER A 120 -12.26 20.16 -8.38
C SER A 120 -10.79 20.03 -8.74
N VAL A 121 -10.20 18.88 -8.45
CA VAL A 121 -8.83 18.54 -8.82
C VAL A 121 -8.86 17.44 -9.86
N CYS A 122 -8.06 17.57 -10.90
CA CYS A 122 -7.89 16.54 -11.91
C CYS A 122 -6.99 15.42 -11.37
N GLN A 123 -7.58 14.28 -10.99
CA GLN A 123 -6.85 13.11 -10.56
C GLN A 123 -6.38 12.30 -11.77
N LYS A 124 -5.10 11.95 -11.79
CA LYS A 124 -4.53 11.03 -12.76
C LYS A 124 -4.81 9.59 -12.33
N ILE A 125 -5.16 8.74 -13.29
CA ILE A 125 -5.49 7.33 -13.07
C ILE A 125 -4.45 6.48 -13.79
N TRP A 126 -3.72 5.65 -13.04
CA TRP A 126 -2.85 4.60 -13.56
C TRP A 126 -3.44 3.21 -13.36
N VAL A 127 -4.35 3.06 -12.40
CA VAL A 127 -5.00 1.80 -12.05
C VAL A 127 -6.51 1.99 -12.08
N GLU A 128 -7.20 1.19 -12.87
CA GLU A 128 -8.67 1.17 -12.90
C GLU A 128 -9.23 0.20 -11.85
N PRO A 129 -10.44 0.46 -11.32
CA PRO A 129 -11.11 -0.49 -10.43
C PRO A 129 -11.50 -1.75 -11.20
N TYR A 130 -11.26 -2.90 -10.60
CA TYR A 130 -11.66 -4.20 -11.13
C TYR A 130 -12.11 -5.11 -9.99
N ALA A 131 -13.07 -5.98 -10.27
CA ALA A 131 -13.57 -7.00 -9.35
C ALA A 131 -14.11 -8.19 -10.16
N GLY A 132 -13.59 -9.39 -9.93
CA GLY A 132 -14.04 -10.60 -10.60
C GLY A 132 -13.23 -11.82 -10.21
N GLY A 133 -13.79 -13.02 -10.37
CA GLY A 133 -13.07 -14.27 -10.12
C GLY A 133 -12.73 -14.52 -8.65
N LYS A 134 -11.81 -15.48 -8.44
CA LYS A 134 -11.32 -15.91 -7.13
C LYS A 134 -10.21 -15.00 -6.61
N THR A 135 -9.69 -15.28 -5.43
CA THR A 135 -8.67 -14.50 -4.72
C THR A 135 -7.37 -15.31 -4.58
N PRO A 136 -6.50 -15.35 -5.62
CA PRO A 136 -5.27 -16.14 -5.57
C PRO A 136 -4.15 -15.41 -4.78
N MET A 137 -4.38 -15.18 -3.48
CA MET A 137 -3.49 -14.39 -2.63
C MET A 137 -2.13 -15.07 -2.41
N TYR A 138 -2.09 -16.40 -2.29
CA TYR A 138 -0.83 -17.11 -2.14
C TYR A 138 0.04 -16.96 -3.40
N HIS A 139 -0.55 -17.07 -4.58
CA HIS A 139 0.14 -16.79 -5.84
C HIS A 139 0.62 -15.33 -5.92
N ALA A 140 -0.20 -14.37 -5.51
CA ALA A 140 0.18 -12.95 -5.48
C ALA A 140 1.39 -12.68 -4.57
N LEU A 141 1.39 -13.26 -3.36
CA LEU A 141 2.51 -13.15 -2.43
C LEU A 141 3.76 -13.87 -2.95
N THR A 142 3.59 -14.99 -3.66
CA THR A 142 4.71 -15.72 -4.29
C THR A 142 5.36 -14.87 -5.39
N GLU A 143 4.57 -14.19 -6.22
CA GLU A 143 5.09 -13.30 -7.25
C GLU A 143 5.74 -12.05 -6.63
N CYS A 144 5.15 -11.51 -5.55
CA CYS A 144 5.75 -10.45 -4.75
C CYS A 144 7.11 -10.86 -4.18
N TYR A 145 7.23 -12.06 -3.60
CA TYR A 145 8.50 -12.60 -3.12
C TYR A 145 9.54 -12.64 -4.24
N ARG A 146 9.17 -13.12 -5.43
CA ARG A 146 10.07 -13.20 -6.59
C ARG A 146 10.59 -11.82 -7.00
N LEU A 147 9.70 -10.83 -7.11
CA LEU A 147 10.05 -9.45 -7.47
C LEU A 147 10.93 -8.79 -6.40
N CYS A 148 10.52 -8.90 -5.13
CA CYS A 148 11.25 -8.32 -4.00
C CYS A 148 12.65 -8.94 -3.87
N LYS A 149 12.77 -10.27 -4.02
CA LYS A 149 14.05 -10.98 -3.97
C LYS A 149 14.98 -10.54 -5.10
N ALA A 150 14.46 -10.42 -6.31
CA ALA A 150 15.23 -9.94 -7.46
C ALA A 150 15.72 -8.50 -7.24
N TRP A 151 14.87 -7.63 -6.71
CA TRP A 151 15.23 -6.24 -6.41
C TRP A 151 16.31 -6.16 -5.31
N CYS A 152 16.11 -6.81 -4.16
CA CYS A 152 17.09 -6.83 -3.06
C CYS A 152 18.43 -7.45 -3.48
N GLY A 153 18.41 -8.46 -4.36
CA GLY A 153 19.61 -9.14 -4.84
C GLY A 153 20.46 -8.32 -5.83
N ALA A 154 19.91 -7.26 -6.42
CA ALA A 154 20.65 -6.44 -7.37
C ALA A 154 21.73 -5.61 -6.66
N LYS A 155 22.96 -5.62 -7.20
CA LYS A 155 24.10 -4.88 -6.63
C LYS A 155 23.81 -3.38 -6.41
N ALA A 156 22.99 -2.79 -7.28
CA ALA A 156 22.61 -1.38 -7.20
C ALA A 156 21.69 -1.04 -6.01
N HIS A 157 20.96 -2.02 -5.46
CA HIS A 157 19.96 -1.81 -4.42
C HIS A 157 20.43 -2.24 -3.03
N ARG A 158 21.64 -2.80 -2.91
CA ARG A 158 22.16 -3.33 -1.64
C ARG A 158 22.11 -2.34 -0.48
N LYS A 159 22.39 -1.06 -0.74
CA LYS A 159 22.39 0.01 0.28
C LYS A 159 21.12 0.87 0.27
N SER A 160 20.13 0.49 -0.53
CA SER A 160 18.86 1.20 -0.58
C SER A 160 18.05 1.00 0.70
N TYR A 161 17.12 1.91 0.94
CA TYR A 161 16.03 1.67 1.86
C TYR A 161 15.27 0.40 1.43
N PRO A 162 14.88 -0.50 2.35
CA PRO A 162 14.28 -1.78 1.98
C PRO A 162 12.90 -1.64 1.32
N PRO A 163 12.46 -2.63 0.53
CA PRO A 163 11.15 -2.60 -0.09
C PRO A 163 10.00 -2.47 0.91
N THR A 164 9.00 -1.66 0.58
CA THR A 164 7.70 -1.66 1.27
C THR A 164 6.66 -2.30 0.35
N ILE A 165 5.96 -3.29 0.89
CA ILE A 165 4.92 -4.05 0.23
C ILE A 165 3.58 -3.70 0.86
N PHE A 166 2.60 -3.33 0.05
CA PHE A 166 1.21 -3.17 0.47
C PHE A 166 0.38 -4.28 -0.13
N ASN A 167 -0.30 -5.08 0.69
CA ASN A 167 -1.32 -6.03 0.24
C ASN A 167 -2.70 -5.51 0.64
N ILE A 168 -3.55 -5.23 -0.33
CA ILE A 168 -4.89 -4.66 -0.11
C ILE A 168 -5.91 -5.74 -0.46
N THR A 169 -6.70 -6.18 0.52
CA THR A 169 -7.60 -7.34 0.39
C THR A 169 -8.72 -7.30 1.43
N ASP A 170 -9.78 -8.07 1.22
CA ASP A 170 -10.76 -8.40 2.25
C ASP A 170 -10.47 -9.74 2.98
N GLY A 171 -9.37 -10.40 2.60
CA GLY A 171 -8.71 -11.45 3.38
C GLY A 171 -9.08 -12.90 3.02
N GLU A 172 -10.01 -13.11 2.09
CA GLU A 172 -10.48 -14.44 1.70
C GLU A 172 -9.61 -15.07 0.61
N SER A 173 -8.51 -15.74 0.98
CA SER A 173 -7.66 -16.46 0.02
C SER A 173 -8.31 -17.75 -0.50
N SER A 174 -8.12 -18.03 -1.80
CA SER A 174 -8.68 -19.20 -2.49
C SER A 174 -7.65 -20.28 -2.87
N ASP A 175 -6.35 -19.98 -2.78
CA ASP A 175 -5.26 -20.81 -3.31
C ASP A 175 -4.17 -21.14 -2.26
N GLY A 176 -4.40 -20.79 -1.00
CA GLY A 176 -3.50 -21.10 0.12
C GLY A 176 -4.23 -21.14 1.45
N ASP A 177 -3.82 -22.06 2.32
CA ASP A 177 -4.25 -22.09 3.72
C ASP A 177 -3.45 -21.08 4.58
N ASP A 178 -3.90 -20.90 5.82
CA ASP A 178 -3.31 -19.94 6.77
C ASP A 178 -1.80 -20.21 6.98
N PHE A 179 -1.39 -21.48 6.95
CA PHE A 179 0.01 -21.86 7.11
C PHE A 179 0.87 -21.42 5.91
N LYS A 180 0.43 -21.72 4.69
CA LYS A 180 1.14 -21.31 3.46
C LYS A 180 1.22 -19.80 3.32
N LEU A 181 0.13 -19.10 3.65
CA LEU A 181 0.09 -17.64 3.63
C LEU A 181 1.05 -17.02 4.65
N GLN A 182 1.13 -17.60 5.86
CA GLN A 182 2.09 -17.19 6.86
C GLN A 182 3.54 -17.47 6.42
N GLU A 183 3.82 -18.65 5.87
CA GLU A 183 5.16 -19.04 5.42
C GLU A 183 5.69 -18.14 4.30
N ILE A 184 4.86 -17.81 3.30
CA ILE A 184 5.27 -16.90 2.23
C ILE A 184 5.40 -15.45 2.74
N ALA A 185 4.54 -15.01 3.66
CA ALA A 185 4.66 -13.71 4.29
C ALA A 185 5.97 -13.58 5.09
N ASP A 186 6.33 -14.60 5.87
CA ASP A 186 7.61 -14.64 6.60
C ASP A 186 8.80 -14.68 5.64
N SER A 187 8.68 -15.39 4.52
CA SER A 187 9.69 -15.38 3.45
C SER A 187 9.89 -13.99 2.83
N ILE A 188 8.81 -13.23 2.60
CA ILE A 188 8.88 -11.83 2.12
C ILE A 188 9.54 -10.95 3.18
N LYS A 189 9.10 -11.04 4.44
CA LYS A 189 9.67 -10.27 5.56
C LYS A 189 11.14 -10.62 5.85
N GLY A 190 11.62 -11.78 5.41
CA GLY A 190 13.01 -12.19 5.50
C GLY A 190 13.92 -11.61 4.40
N LEU A 191 13.36 -11.02 3.33
CA LEU A 191 14.14 -10.34 2.30
C LEU A 191 14.63 -8.99 2.83
N SER A 192 15.85 -8.58 2.47
CA SER A 192 16.45 -7.37 3.04
C SER A 192 17.42 -6.66 2.09
N THR A 193 17.61 -5.37 2.34
CA THR A 193 18.81 -4.64 1.94
C THR A 193 19.77 -4.58 3.13
N GLU A 194 20.93 -3.92 2.99
CA GLU A 194 21.84 -3.62 4.11
C GLU A 194 21.22 -2.64 5.12
N ASP A 195 20.18 -1.90 4.74
CA ASP A 195 19.52 -0.94 5.65
C ASP A 195 18.33 -1.54 6.41
N GLY A 196 17.80 -2.69 6.02
CA GLY A 196 16.73 -3.34 6.78
C GLY A 196 16.00 -4.44 6.01
N ALA A 197 15.06 -5.09 6.68
CA ALA A 197 14.19 -6.09 6.09
C ALA A 197 12.99 -5.45 5.37
N ALA A 198 12.44 -6.13 4.38
CA ALA A 198 11.25 -5.70 3.66
C ALA A 198 10.05 -5.57 4.61
N LEU A 199 9.20 -4.58 4.36
CA LEU A 199 8.03 -4.30 5.18
C LEU A 199 6.77 -4.78 4.47
N LEU A 200 6.10 -5.81 5.00
CA LEU A 200 4.80 -6.25 4.52
C LEU A 200 3.69 -5.58 5.33
N ILE A 201 2.89 -4.75 4.66
CA ILE A 201 1.79 -4.01 5.24
C ILE A 201 0.48 -4.50 4.63
N ASN A 202 -0.43 -4.99 5.47
CA ASN A 202 -1.75 -5.45 5.03
C ASN A 202 -2.82 -4.37 5.25
N ILE A 203 -3.65 -4.15 4.25
CA ILE A 203 -4.80 -3.25 4.32
C ILE A 203 -6.04 -4.11 4.18
N HIS A 204 -6.69 -4.39 5.30
CA HIS A 204 -7.89 -5.20 5.36
C HIS A 204 -9.14 -4.31 5.20
N ILE A 205 -9.85 -4.52 4.09
CA ILE A 205 -11.11 -3.83 3.77
C ILE A 205 -12.26 -4.78 4.02
N SER A 206 -13.05 -4.51 5.06
CA SER A 206 -14.13 -5.39 5.49
C SER A 206 -15.49 -4.73 5.25
N SER A 207 -16.49 -5.51 4.87
CA SER A 207 -17.88 -5.01 4.75
C SER A 207 -18.54 -4.81 6.14
N ASP A 208 -17.85 -5.15 7.24
CA ASP A 208 -18.31 -4.95 8.62
C ASP A 208 -18.29 -3.46 9.02
N ALA A 209 -19.40 -2.78 8.75
CA ALA A 209 -19.59 -1.35 8.98
C ALA A 209 -19.75 -0.97 10.46
N GLU A 210 -19.94 -1.93 11.37
CA GLU A 210 -20.23 -1.65 12.78
C GLU A 210 -18.97 -1.49 13.64
N ARG A 211 -17.81 -1.95 13.14
CA ARG A 211 -16.56 -1.90 13.89
C ARG A 211 -15.75 -0.64 13.61
N SER A 212 -15.17 -0.12 14.69
CA SER A 212 -14.25 1.01 14.61
C SER A 212 -13.01 0.68 13.77
N PRO A 213 -12.53 1.64 12.97
CA PRO A 213 -11.28 1.48 12.24
C PRO A 213 -10.11 1.20 13.20
N VAL A 214 -9.21 0.34 12.77
CA VAL A 214 -7.97 0.06 13.51
C VAL A 214 -6.79 0.33 12.59
N LEU A 215 -5.85 1.13 13.07
CA LEU A 215 -4.61 1.44 12.39
C LEU A 215 -3.45 1.02 13.28
N PHE A 216 -2.49 0.35 12.69
CA PHE A 216 -1.23 0.02 13.33
C PHE A 216 -1.39 -0.55 14.76
N PRO A 217 -2.17 -1.63 14.94
CA PRO A 217 -2.43 -2.17 16.27
C PRO A 217 -1.15 -2.67 16.93
N GLU A 218 -1.06 -2.50 18.25
CA GLU A 218 0.06 -3.02 19.05
C GLU A 218 -0.15 -4.49 19.37
N SER A 219 -1.41 -4.89 19.52
CA SER A 219 -1.77 -6.27 19.73
C SER A 219 -2.90 -6.72 18.81
N LYS A 220 -2.86 -8.00 18.46
CA LYS A 220 -3.93 -8.67 17.73
C LYS A 220 -5.30 -8.48 18.41
N LYS A 221 -5.35 -8.26 19.73
CA LYS A 221 -6.58 -8.05 20.50
C LYS A 221 -7.35 -6.78 20.12
N GLU A 222 -6.68 -5.80 19.50
CA GLU A 222 -7.33 -4.59 18.99
C GLU A 222 -8.16 -4.85 17.73
N LEU A 223 -7.88 -5.94 17.02
CA LEU A 223 -8.60 -6.34 15.81
C LEU A 223 -9.85 -7.15 16.17
N PRO A 224 -10.84 -7.26 15.26
CA PRO A 224 -11.93 -8.20 15.43
C PRO A 224 -11.47 -9.63 15.64
N ASP A 225 -12.24 -10.41 16.40
CA ASP A 225 -12.08 -11.86 16.48
C ASP A 225 -12.64 -12.53 15.21
N GLN A 226 -12.05 -12.15 14.08
CA GLN A 226 -12.41 -12.58 12.74
C GLN A 226 -11.14 -13.14 12.10
N ARG A 227 -11.25 -14.36 11.55
CA ARG A 227 -10.10 -15.17 11.11
C ARG A 227 -9.13 -14.39 10.22
N TYR A 228 -9.64 -13.67 9.22
CA TYR A 228 -8.81 -12.98 8.24
C TYR A 228 -8.06 -11.78 8.83
N ALA A 229 -8.68 -10.98 9.70
CA ALA A 229 -8.01 -9.89 10.40
C ALA A 229 -6.87 -10.42 11.28
N ARG A 230 -7.10 -11.56 11.93
CA ARG A 230 -6.12 -12.22 12.82
C ARG A 230 -4.95 -12.80 12.03
N LEU A 231 -5.20 -13.39 10.86
CA LEU A 231 -4.20 -13.90 9.93
C LEU A 231 -3.36 -12.77 9.33
N LEU A 232 -4.01 -11.74 8.78
CA LEU A 232 -3.32 -10.60 8.17
C LEU A 232 -2.42 -9.86 9.18
N TYR A 233 -2.80 -9.83 10.46
CA TYR A 233 -1.94 -9.29 11.53
C TYR A 233 -0.65 -10.08 11.72
N ASP A 234 -0.69 -11.41 11.62
CA ASP A 234 0.50 -12.27 11.75
C ASP A 234 1.40 -12.19 10.53
N MET A 235 0.79 -12.05 9.35
CA MET A 235 1.51 -11.87 8.10
C MET A 235 2.25 -10.53 8.06
N SER A 236 1.66 -9.46 8.62
CA SER A 236 2.24 -8.12 8.63
C SER A 236 3.58 -8.00 9.38
N SER A 237 4.41 -7.05 8.96
CA SER A 237 5.65 -6.68 9.65
C SER A 237 5.39 -5.91 10.95
N GLU A 238 6.28 -6.05 11.93
CA GLU A 238 6.44 -5.02 12.96
C GLU A 238 7.01 -3.76 12.31
N MET A 239 6.44 -2.60 12.64
CA MET A 239 6.85 -1.32 12.07
C MET A 239 8.15 -0.85 12.72
N PRO A 240 9.14 -0.41 11.93
CA PRO A 240 10.38 0.16 12.47
C PRO A 240 10.12 1.36 13.37
N ALA A 241 10.89 1.47 14.46
CA ALA A 241 10.71 2.50 15.49
C ALA A 241 10.79 3.96 14.96
N ILE A 242 11.45 4.18 13.82
CA ILE A 242 11.49 5.49 13.15
C ILE A 242 10.09 6.00 12.75
N TYR A 243 9.11 5.10 12.63
CA TYR A 243 7.73 5.43 12.30
C TYR A 243 6.84 5.65 13.53
N ASN A 244 7.31 5.34 14.74
CA ASN A 244 6.47 5.34 15.93
C ASN A 244 5.79 6.68 16.19
N GLU A 245 6.53 7.79 16.10
CA GLU A 245 5.97 9.14 16.30
C GLU A 245 4.84 9.44 15.30
N SER A 246 5.07 9.15 14.01
CA SER A 246 4.04 9.34 12.97
C SER A 246 2.84 8.41 13.17
N ILE A 247 3.05 7.18 13.64
CA ILE A 247 1.99 6.23 13.94
C ILE A 247 1.17 6.69 15.16
N VAL A 248 1.82 7.13 16.24
CA VAL A 248 1.14 7.69 17.43
C VAL A 248 0.30 8.91 17.04
N GLN A 249 0.86 9.80 16.23
CA GLN A 249 0.14 10.97 15.74
C GLN A 249 -1.08 10.58 14.90
N LEU A 250 -0.95 9.58 14.00
CA LEU A 250 -2.06 9.09 13.18
C LEU A 250 -3.13 8.39 14.01
N ARG A 251 -2.73 7.55 14.98
CA ARG A 251 -3.67 6.83 15.86
C ARG A 251 -4.35 7.76 16.86
N GLY A 252 -3.75 8.91 17.17
CA GLY A 252 -4.22 9.82 18.22
C GLY A 252 -4.10 9.23 19.64
N ARG A 253 -3.25 8.21 19.82
CA ARG A 253 -2.95 7.57 21.11
C ARG A 253 -1.53 7.01 21.14
N ASP A 254 -0.96 7.01 22.34
CA ASP A 254 0.38 6.48 22.60
C ASP A 254 0.48 4.98 22.31
N GLY A 255 1.72 4.52 22.15
CA GLY A 255 2.09 3.12 21.94
C GLY A 255 3.56 2.99 21.56
N GLU A 256 4.09 1.78 21.58
CA GLU A 256 5.54 1.55 21.40
C GLU A 256 5.90 0.57 20.28
N ARG A 257 5.03 -0.40 20.01
CA ARG A 257 5.29 -1.47 19.02
C ARG A 257 4.09 -1.68 18.15
N PHE A 258 4.20 -1.31 16.89
CA PHE A 258 3.07 -1.31 15.98
C PHE A 258 3.19 -2.38 14.92
N ARG A 259 2.08 -2.98 14.52
CA ARG A 259 2.01 -3.90 13.38
C ARG A 259 1.54 -3.19 12.12
N GLY A 260 2.16 -3.45 10.97
CA GLY A 260 1.76 -2.89 9.67
C GLY A 260 0.45 -3.47 9.15
N ILE A 261 -0.66 -3.24 9.85
CA ILE A 261 -1.99 -3.62 9.39
C ILE A 261 -3.02 -2.53 9.70
N SER A 262 -3.95 -2.31 8.77
CA SER A 262 -5.19 -1.59 9.04
C SER A 262 -6.39 -2.50 8.88
N TYR A 263 -7.45 -2.22 9.64
CA TYR A 263 -8.77 -2.81 9.50
C TYR A 263 -9.80 -1.70 9.34
N ASN A 264 -10.53 -1.70 8.22
CA ASN A 264 -11.62 -0.76 7.92
C ASN A 264 -11.31 0.73 8.15
N ALA A 265 -10.06 1.13 7.91
CA ALA A 265 -9.63 2.51 8.08
C ALA A 265 -10.23 3.45 7.02
N ALA A 266 -10.40 4.71 7.40
CA ALA A 266 -10.89 5.75 6.50
C ALA A 266 -9.91 5.99 5.33
N MET A 267 -10.39 6.57 4.22
CA MET A 267 -9.55 6.83 3.04
C MET A 267 -8.34 7.70 3.39
N THR A 268 -8.55 8.74 4.20
CA THR A 268 -7.50 9.66 4.65
C THR A 268 -6.46 8.94 5.49
N ASP A 269 -6.89 7.99 6.29
CA ASP A 269 -6.04 7.22 7.18
C ASP A 269 -5.24 6.18 6.41
N LEU A 270 -5.84 5.54 5.41
CA LEU A 270 -5.14 4.62 4.51
C LEU A 270 -4.07 5.33 3.69
N VAL A 271 -4.35 6.53 3.18
CA VAL A 271 -3.33 7.37 2.52
C VAL A 271 -2.22 7.74 3.50
N SER A 272 -2.57 8.12 4.73
CA SER A 272 -1.58 8.46 5.78
C SER A 272 -0.73 7.26 6.18
N MET A 273 -1.33 6.09 6.31
CA MET A 273 -0.67 4.82 6.59
C MET A 273 0.28 4.43 5.45
N MET A 274 -0.17 4.54 4.20
CA MET A 274 0.70 4.34 3.05
C MET A 274 1.85 5.35 3.04
N ASN A 275 1.62 6.60 3.45
CA ASN A 275 2.67 7.63 3.56
C ASN A 275 3.71 7.32 4.64
N ILE A 276 3.30 6.76 5.77
CA ILE A 276 4.20 6.27 6.82
C ILE A 276 5.03 5.10 6.28
N GLY A 277 4.39 4.12 5.63
CA GLY A 277 5.08 2.98 5.03
C GLY A 277 5.95 3.34 3.81
N SER A 278 5.69 4.47 3.15
CA SER A 278 6.36 4.93 1.93
C SER A 278 7.45 5.96 2.11
N VAL A 279 8.00 6.00 3.31
CA VAL A 279 9.21 6.73 3.69
C VAL A 279 8.92 8.19 4.05
N SER A 280 9.54 8.65 5.13
CA SER A 280 9.48 10.05 5.59
C SER A 280 10.10 11.00 4.57
N ALA A 281 9.52 12.20 4.41
CA ALA A 281 10.06 13.26 3.55
C ALA A 281 11.54 13.60 3.88
N ASN A 282 11.95 13.35 5.12
CA ASN A 282 13.32 13.59 5.60
C ASN A 282 14.38 12.68 4.95
N LEU A 283 13.98 11.65 4.21
CA LEU A 283 14.88 10.70 3.56
C LEU A 283 15.11 11.00 2.07
N LEU A 284 14.46 12.01 1.48
CA LEU A 284 14.58 12.36 0.04
C LEU A 284 15.65 13.43 -0.23
N PHE A 285 16.54 13.21 -1.20
CA PHE A 285 17.58 14.17 -1.64
C PHE A 285 17.76 14.24 -3.16
#